data_AF-A0A937R923-F1
#
_entry.id   AF-A0A937R923-F1
#
_cell.length_a   1.000
_cell.length_b   1.000
_cell.length_c   1.000
_cell.angle_alpha   90.00
_cell.angle_beta   90.00
_cell.angle_gamma   90.00
#
_symmetry.space_group_name_H-M   'P 1'
#
loop_
_entity.id
_entity.type
_entity.pdbx_description
1 polymer ?
#
loop_
_entity_poly.entity_id
_entity_poly.type
_entity_poly.pdbx_seq_one_letter_code
_entity_poly.pdbx_strand_id
1 'polypeptide(L)'
;MKVTSDAGLLAYRELDDVFGLTEMAGSQLCDPRTGKNTQRTMTALLRRAVLGRLTRYEDTNDADRLRVDPAMRHVVGGRAKDKLGASTSEMTFQMAEVAVPRQLLRAVLDRIRRLRLLPVLARAG
;
A
#
# COMPACT_ATOMS: atom_id res chain seq x y z
N MET A 1 12.93 -21.90 -2.55
CA MET A 1 12.97 -20.43 -2.61
C MET A 1 11.84 -19.98 -3.54
N LYS A 2 10.85 -19.22 -3.08
CA LYS A 2 9.76 -18.71 -3.95
C LYS A 2 10.27 -17.44 -4.64
N VAL A 3 10.39 -17.48 -5.96
CA VAL A 3 10.70 -16.31 -6.79
C VAL A 3 9.43 -15.48 -6.93
N THR A 4 9.51 -14.18 -6.68
CA THR A 4 8.38 -13.24 -6.80
C THR A 4 8.69 -12.24 -7.91
N SER A 5 7.72 -12.08 -8.83
CA SER A 5 7.82 -11.08 -9.91
C SER A 5 7.56 -9.66 -9.39
N ASP A 6 7.08 -9.51 -8.16
CA ASP A 6 6.69 -8.25 -7.54
C ASP A 6 7.79 -7.64 -6.65
N ALA A 7 9.03 -8.10 -6.77
CA ALA A 7 10.16 -7.62 -5.97
C ALA A 7 10.35 -6.09 -6.05
N GLY A 8 9.97 -5.46 -7.18
CA GLY A 8 10.00 -4.00 -7.35
C GLY A 8 9.10 -3.23 -6.38
N LEU A 9 8.12 -3.89 -5.76
CA LEU A 9 7.28 -3.28 -4.71
C LEU A 9 8.04 -2.98 -3.42
N LEU A 10 9.17 -3.64 -3.18
CA LEU A 10 10.01 -3.36 -2.01
C LEU A 10 10.58 -1.94 -2.06
N ALA A 11 10.93 -1.45 -3.25
CA ALA A 11 11.38 -0.07 -3.42
C ALA A 11 10.27 0.95 -3.14
N TYR A 12 9.00 0.63 -3.47
CA TYR A 12 7.87 1.46 -3.05
C TYR A 12 7.70 1.44 -1.53
N ARG A 13 7.83 0.26 -0.91
CA ARG A 13 7.71 0.13 0.56
C ARG A 13 8.76 0.94 1.28
N GLU A 14 10.02 0.83 0.86
CA GLU A 14 11.13 1.58 1.46
C GLU A 14 10.90 3.09 1.30
N LEU A 15 10.48 3.52 0.12
CA LEU A 15 10.12 4.91 -0.13
C LEU A 15 8.97 5.38 0.79
N ASP A 16 7.93 4.56 0.92
CA ASP A 16 6.77 4.87 1.75
C ASP A 16 7.11 4.89 3.24
N ASP A 17 8.02 4.01 3.70
CA ASP A 17 8.50 3.98 5.09
C ASP A 17 9.40 5.19 5.40
N VAL A 18 10.26 5.62 4.46
CA VAL A 18 11.12 6.80 4.62
C VAL A 18 10.29 8.10 4.68
N PHE A 19 9.23 8.19 3.86
CA PHE A 19 8.45 9.43 3.73
C PHE A 19 7.10 9.41 4.45
N GLY A 20 6.70 8.26 5.02
CA GLY A 20 5.44 8.09 5.73
C GLY A 20 4.19 8.37 4.87
N LEU A 21 4.23 8.17 3.54
CA LEU A 21 3.20 8.71 2.64
C LEU A 21 1.82 8.11 2.89
N THR A 22 1.73 6.79 2.96
CA THR A 22 0.48 6.09 3.25
C THR A 22 0.07 6.18 4.71
N GLU A 23 1.02 6.42 5.63
CA GLU A 23 0.71 6.66 7.04
C GLU A 23 0.07 8.03 7.24
N MET A 24 0.67 9.08 6.67
CA MET A 24 0.11 10.43 6.66
C MET A 24 -1.27 10.44 6.00
N ALA A 25 -1.41 9.87 4.81
CA ALA A 25 -2.70 9.82 4.12
C ALA A 25 -3.72 8.93 4.88
N GLY A 26 -3.27 7.81 5.45
CA GLY A 26 -4.10 6.92 6.26
C GLY A 26 -4.65 7.57 7.52
N SER A 27 -3.86 8.43 8.18
CA SER A 27 -4.30 9.19 9.38
C SER A 27 -5.38 10.23 9.10
N GLN A 28 -5.55 10.64 7.84
CA GLN A 28 -6.59 11.58 7.42
C GLN A 28 -7.89 10.88 7.03
N LEU A 29 -7.88 9.54 6.94
CA LEU A 29 -9.07 8.76 6.61
C LEU A 29 -9.80 8.37 7.90
N CYS A 30 -11.11 8.63 7.91
CA CYS A 30 -11.99 8.07 8.92
C CYS A 30 -12.19 6.57 8.62
N ASP A 31 -12.14 5.72 9.64
CA ASP A 31 -12.48 4.30 9.51
C ASP A 31 -13.94 4.10 9.97
N PRO A 32 -14.93 4.11 9.05
CA PRO A 32 -16.34 3.90 9.41
C PRO A 32 -16.66 2.43 9.67
N ARG A 33 -15.69 1.51 9.44
CA ARG A 33 -15.94 0.07 9.50
C ARG A 33 -16.01 -0.38 10.95
N THR A 34 -16.86 -1.37 11.20
CA THR A 34 -17.09 -1.92 12.53
C THR A 34 -16.79 -3.42 12.58
N GLY A 35 -16.71 -3.98 13.78
CA GLY A 35 -16.51 -5.42 13.99
C GLY A 35 -15.19 -5.96 13.41
N LYS A 36 -15.22 -7.15 12.81
CA LYS A 36 -14.03 -7.89 12.32
C LYS A 36 -13.31 -7.20 11.15
N ASN A 37 -13.91 -6.19 10.52
CA ASN A 37 -13.31 -5.46 9.39
C ASN A 37 -12.25 -4.43 9.84
N THR A 38 -12.24 -4.02 11.12
CA THR A 38 -11.25 -3.11 11.72
C THR A 38 -9.89 -3.75 12.00
N GLN A 39 -9.74 -5.06 11.76
CA GLN A 39 -8.50 -5.80 12.03
C GLN A 39 -7.29 -5.32 11.21
N ARG A 40 -7.52 -4.57 10.12
CA ARG A 40 -6.48 -3.91 9.32
C ARG A 40 -6.67 -2.40 9.41
N THR A 41 -5.58 -1.69 9.68
CA THR A 41 -5.57 -0.23 9.77
C THR A 41 -5.85 0.41 8.41
N MET A 42 -6.36 1.64 8.42
CA MET A 42 -6.56 2.43 7.18
C MET A 42 -5.27 2.60 6.39
N THR A 43 -4.14 2.78 7.06
CA THR A 43 -2.80 2.80 6.45
C THR A 43 -2.48 1.51 5.70
N ALA A 44 -2.73 0.34 6.30
CA ALA A 44 -2.46 -0.95 5.67
C ALA A 44 -3.33 -1.17 4.43
N LEU A 45 -4.59 -0.73 4.47
CA LEU A 45 -5.54 -0.83 3.36
C LEU A 45 -5.20 0.14 2.24
N LEU A 46 -4.89 1.38 2.58
CA LEU A 46 -4.43 2.38 1.62
C LEU A 46 -3.17 1.90 0.91
N ARG A 47 -2.21 1.35 1.66
CA ARG A 47 -0.99 0.77 1.10
C ARG A 47 -1.32 -0.38 0.15
N ARG A 48 -2.18 -1.32 0.55
CA ARG A 48 -2.66 -2.40 -0.34
C ARG A 48 -3.36 -1.88 -1.59
N ALA A 49 -4.16 -0.82 -1.48
CA ALA A 49 -4.89 -0.19 -2.60
C ALA A 49 -3.97 0.49 -3.61
N VAL A 50 -2.92 1.15 -3.14
CA VAL A 50 -1.92 1.79 -4.01
C VAL A 50 -1.10 0.71 -4.72
N LEU A 51 -0.69 -0.33 -3.99
CA LEU A 51 0.07 -1.45 -4.56
C LEU A 51 -0.68 -2.18 -5.66
N GLY A 52 -1.97 -2.49 -5.46
CA GLY A 52 -2.79 -3.13 -6.49
C GLY A 52 -2.80 -2.34 -7.80
N ARG A 53 -2.88 -1.01 -7.73
CA ARG A 53 -2.77 -0.14 -8.92
C ARG A 53 -1.38 -0.12 -9.54
N LEU A 54 -0.32 -0.18 -8.74
CA LEU A 54 1.06 -0.23 -9.24
C LEU A 54 1.37 -1.56 -9.95
N THR A 55 0.77 -2.66 -9.51
CA THR A 55 1.03 -4.00 -10.05
C THR A 55 0.00 -4.48 -11.06
N ARG A 56 -1.00 -3.66 -11.39
CA ARG A 56 -2.20 -4.04 -12.16
C ARG A 56 -3.09 -5.11 -11.49
N TYR A 57 -2.89 -5.37 -10.19
CA TYR A 57 -3.80 -6.16 -9.34
C TYR A 57 -4.88 -5.24 -8.74
N GLU A 58 -5.56 -4.51 -9.63
CA GLU A 58 -6.57 -3.52 -9.25
C GLU A 58 -7.86 -4.18 -8.79
N ASP A 59 -8.19 -5.32 -9.39
CA ASP A 59 -9.26 -6.17 -8.90
C ASP A 59 -8.77 -7.01 -7.72
N THR A 60 -9.66 -7.25 -6.75
CA THR A 60 -9.29 -7.99 -5.54
C THR A 60 -9.14 -9.50 -5.79
N ASN A 61 -9.34 -9.96 -7.02
CA ASN A 61 -9.41 -11.37 -7.42
C ASN A 61 -8.08 -12.11 -7.22
N ASP A 62 -6.94 -11.42 -7.38
CA ASP A 62 -5.63 -12.00 -7.14
C ASP A 62 -5.25 -12.08 -5.65
N ALA A 63 -6.09 -11.59 -4.73
CA ALA A 63 -5.75 -11.49 -3.31
C ALA A 63 -5.45 -12.86 -2.67
N ASP A 64 -6.16 -13.92 -3.05
CA ASP A 64 -5.90 -15.26 -2.50
C ASP A 64 -4.56 -15.86 -2.92
N ARG A 65 -4.04 -15.46 -4.08
CA ARG A 65 -2.68 -15.78 -4.53
C ARG A 65 -1.66 -14.87 -3.85
N LEU A 66 -1.95 -13.58 -3.77
CA LEU A 66 -1.03 -12.57 -3.25
C LEU A 66 -0.88 -12.59 -1.73
N ARG A 67 -1.86 -13.10 -0.97
CA ARG A 67 -1.79 -13.19 0.49
C ARG A 67 -0.68 -14.10 1.02
N VAL A 68 -0.17 -15.01 0.19
CA VAL A 68 0.97 -15.88 0.52
C VAL A 68 2.28 -15.40 -0.12
N ASP A 69 2.24 -14.38 -0.98
CA ASP A 69 3.44 -13.84 -1.61
C ASP A 69 4.32 -13.13 -0.57
N PRO A 70 5.61 -13.47 -0.46
CA PRO A 70 6.50 -12.90 0.55
C PRO A 70 6.77 -11.41 0.35
N ALA A 71 6.92 -10.93 -0.90
CA ALA A 71 7.11 -9.50 -1.15
C ALA A 71 5.83 -8.74 -0.81
N MET A 72 4.67 -9.23 -1.25
CA MET A 72 3.40 -8.55 -0.99
C MET A 72 3.07 -8.49 0.50
N ARG A 73 3.35 -9.55 1.27
CA ARG A 73 3.21 -9.54 2.74
C ARG A 73 4.13 -8.52 3.42
N HIS A 74 5.39 -8.44 2.96
CA HIS A 74 6.36 -7.49 3.50
C HIS A 74 5.94 -6.04 3.21
N VAL A 75 5.51 -5.77 1.98
CA VAL A 75 5.12 -4.45 1.51
C VAL A 75 3.81 -4.00 2.17
N VAL A 76 2.80 -4.85 2.33
CA VAL A 76 1.57 -4.49 3.09
C VAL A 76 1.91 -4.16 4.55
N GLY A 77 2.78 -4.96 5.18
CA GLY A 77 3.24 -4.73 6.53
C GLY A 77 2.19 -5.05 7.62
N GLY A 78 2.48 -4.65 8.85
CA GLY A 78 1.63 -4.95 10.01
C GLY A 78 1.41 -6.46 10.20
N ARG A 79 0.17 -6.87 10.50
CA ARG A 79 -0.20 -8.28 10.73
C ARG A 79 0.03 -9.20 9.51
N ALA A 80 0.21 -8.65 8.31
CA ALA A 80 0.53 -9.43 7.12
C ALA A 80 2.00 -9.92 7.08
N LYS A 81 2.89 -9.37 7.92
CA LYS A 81 4.28 -9.87 8.06
C LYS A 81 4.32 -11.25 8.73
N ASP A 82 3.50 -11.43 9.76
CA ASP A 82 3.51 -12.64 10.62
C ASP A 82 2.37 -13.62 10.29
N LYS A 83 1.40 -13.22 9.46
CA LYS A 83 0.25 -14.03 9.03
C LYS A 83 0.03 -13.93 7.52
N LEU A 84 -0.98 -14.64 7.01
CA LEU A 84 -1.45 -14.45 5.64
C LEU A 84 -1.97 -13.02 5.43
N GLY A 85 -1.78 -12.48 4.23
CA GLY A 85 -2.52 -11.29 3.77
C GLY A 85 -4.03 -11.54 3.73
N ALA A 86 -4.82 -10.51 3.44
CA ALA A 86 -6.27 -10.64 3.31
C ALA A 86 -6.64 -11.52 2.09
N SER A 87 -7.66 -12.38 2.24
CA SER A 87 -8.28 -13.10 1.12
C SER A 87 -9.02 -12.15 0.17
N THR A 88 -9.47 -12.65 -0.97
CA THR A 88 -10.31 -11.90 -1.93
C THR A 88 -11.57 -11.36 -1.26
N SER A 89 -12.30 -12.21 -0.53
CA SER A 89 -13.50 -11.80 0.19
C SER A 89 -13.20 -10.77 1.28
N GLU A 90 -12.18 -10.99 2.12
CA GLU A 90 -11.77 -10.02 3.14
C GLU A 90 -11.36 -8.69 2.52
N MET A 91 -10.64 -8.71 1.39
CA MET A 91 -10.24 -7.51 0.68
C MET A 91 -11.44 -6.76 0.14
N THR A 92 -12.38 -7.43 -0.52
CA THR A 92 -13.60 -6.79 -1.03
C THR A 92 -14.38 -6.11 0.09
N PHE A 93 -14.56 -6.77 1.24
CA PHE A 93 -15.24 -6.16 2.39
C PHE A 93 -14.43 -5.04 3.06
N GLN A 94 -13.11 -5.18 3.17
CA GLN A 94 -12.26 -4.18 3.83
C GLN A 94 -11.99 -2.96 2.95
N MET A 95 -12.09 -3.10 1.63
CA MET A 95 -11.76 -2.09 0.62
C MET A 95 -12.99 -1.50 -0.08
N ALA A 96 -14.20 -1.99 0.18
CA ALA A 96 -15.44 -1.52 -0.46
C ALA A 96 -15.62 0.02 -0.40
N GLU A 97 -15.03 0.65 0.60
CA GLU A 97 -15.10 2.11 0.81
C GLU A 97 -13.74 2.81 0.60
N VAL A 98 -12.66 2.05 0.38
CA VAL A 98 -11.31 2.59 0.17
C VAL A 98 -11.08 2.79 -1.33
N ALA A 99 -11.79 3.76 -1.90
CA ALA A 99 -11.42 4.32 -3.19
C ALA A 99 -10.20 5.21 -2.97
N VAL A 100 -9.05 4.90 -3.58
CA VAL A 100 -7.96 5.88 -3.72
C VAL A 100 -8.27 6.69 -4.96
N PRO A 101 -8.67 7.96 -4.83
CA PRO A 101 -8.94 8.78 -6.01
C PRO A 101 -7.64 8.93 -6.81
N ARG A 102 -7.74 9.01 -8.14
CA ARG A 102 -6.57 9.30 -9.01
C ARG A 102 -5.82 10.55 -8.55
N GLN A 103 -6.52 11.53 -7.99
CA GLN A 103 -5.95 12.74 -7.39
C GLN A 103 -5.06 12.45 -6.17
N LEU A 104 -5.46 11.55 -5.27
CA LEU A 104 -4.64 11.17 -4.12
C LEU A 104 -3.40 10.40 -4.57
N LEU A 105 -3.54 9.45 -5.50
CA LEU A 105 -2.41 8.75 -6.10
C LEU A 105 -1.44 9.75 -6.78
N ARG A 106 -1.99 10.74 -7.50
CA ARG A 106 -1.18 11.77 -8.13
C ARG A 106 -0.47 12.66 -7.12
N ALA A 107 -1.14 13.04 -6.03
CA ALA A 107 -0.55 13.83 -4.95
C ALA A 107 0.62 13.08 -4.27
N VAL A 108 0.45 11.78 -4.01
CA VAL A 108 1.52 10.91 -3.49
C VAL A 108 2.70 10.86 -4.48
N LEU A 109 2.45 10.60 -5.77
CA LEU A 109 3.50 10.57 -6.79
C LEU A 109 4.22 11.90 -6.98
N ASP A 110 3.51 13.03 -6.92
CA ASP A 110 4.11 14.35 -7.06
C ASP A 110 4.88 14.76 -5.80
N ARG A 111 4.50 14.26 -4.61
CA ARG A 111 5.31 14.41 -3.40
C ARG A 111 6.60 13.58 -3.49
N ILE A 112 6.51 12.35 -3.97
CA ILE A 112 7.67 11.48 -4.27
C ILE A 112 8.65 12.17 -5.23
N ARG A 113 8.14 12.73 -6.34
CA ARG A 113 8.96 13.46 -7.31
C ARG A 113 9.68 14.66 -6.69
N ARG A 114 8.98 15.45 -5.88
CA ARG A 114 9.58 16.60 -5.17
C ARG A 114 10.68 16.18 -4.20
N LEU A 115 10.50 15.06 -3.51
CA LEU A 115 11.50 14.51 -2.59
C LEU A 115 12.72 13.95 -3.31
N ARG A 116 12.57 13.41 -4.54
CA ARG A 116 13.71 13.05 -5.40
C ARG A 116 14.52 14.26 -5.90
N LEU A 117 13.92 15.45 -5.95
CA LEU A 117 14.59 16.68 -6.39
C LEU A 117 15.32 17.42 -5.27
N LEU A 118 14.94 17.18 -4.01
CA LEU A 118 15.59 17.80 -2.83
C LEU A 118 17.10 17.50 -2.72
N PRO A 119 17.59 16.27 -2.95
CA PRO A 119 19.03 15.99 -2.96
C PRO A 119 19.78 16.63 -4.14
N VAL A 120 19.10 16.83 -5.28
CA VAL A 120 19.70 17.43 -6.49
C VAL A 120 19.84 18.94 -6.33
N LEU A 121 18.84 19.61 -5.73
CA LEU A 121 18.88 21.05 -5.48
C LEU A 121 19.80 21.43 -4.31
N ALA A 122 19.92 20.57 -3.29
CA ALA A 122 20.82 20.80 -2.15
C ALA A 122 22.32 20.67 -2.50
N ARG A 123 22.67 20.13 -3.68
CA ARG A 123 24.05 20.01 -4.18
C ARG A 123 24.41 21.07 -5.23
N ALA A 124 23.46 21.92 -5.61
CA ALA A 124 23.61 22.95 -6.64
C ALA A 124 23.70 24.38 -6.08
N GLY A 125 23.91 24.52 -4.76
CA GLY A 125 24.10 25.78 -4.06
C GLY A 125 25.44 25.80 -3.33
#